data_AF-A0A957EDR4-F1
#
_entry.id   AF-A0A957EDR4-F1
#
_cell.length_a   1.000
_cell.length_b   1.000
_cell.length_c   1.000
_cell.angle_alpha   90.00
_cell.angle_beta   90.00
_cell.angle_gamma   90.00
#
_symmetry.space_group_name_H-M   'P 1'
#
loop_
_entity.id
_entity.type
_entity.pdbx_description
1 polymer ?
#
loop_
_entity_poly.entity_id
_entity_poly.type
_entity_poly.pdbx_seq_one_letter_code
_entity_poly.pdbx_strand_id
1 'polypeptide(L)' 'MLVKRLGVAIVSLLIGFGLTILITFLIGTTLEEYGPIYTFFTSFSIGCAIAIWLDKFAGTEMLPK' A
#
# COMPACT_ATOMS: atom_id res chain seq x y z
N MET A 1 -11.83 12.57 12.29
CA MET A 1 -11.77 12.33 10.83
C MET A 1 -10.32 12.21 10.35
N LEU A 2 -9.49 13.23 10.53
CA LEU A 2 -8.09 13.24 10.07
C LEU A 2 -7.23 12.09 10.65
N VAL A 3 -7.34 11.83 11.96
CA VAL A 3 -6.60 10.73 12.62
C VAL A 3 -6.95 9.36 12.04
N LYS A 4 -8.23 9.11 11.75
CA LYS A 4 -8.67 7.86 11.12
C LYS A 4 -8.11 7.72 9.69
N ARG A 5 -8.18 8.80 8.90
CA ARG A 5 -7.61 8.85 7.54
C ARG A 5 -6.11 8.58 7.53
N LEU A 6 -5.38 9.19 8.47
CA LEU A 6 -3.94 8.98 8.62
C LEU A 6 -3.63 7.54 9.04
N GLY A 7 -4.42 6.95 9.94
CA GLY A 7 -4.31 5.55 10.33
C GLY A 7 -4.50 4.60 9.14
N VAL A 8 -5.54 4.81 8.32
CA VAL A 8 -5.77 4.03 7.10
C VAL A 8 -4.61 4.20 6.12
N ALA A 9 -4.13 5.43 5.90
CA ALA A 9 -3.00 5.69 4.99
C ALA A 9 -1.73 4.94 5.43
N ILE A 10 -1.35 5.02 6.70
CA ILE A 10 -0.14 4.36 7.22
C ILE A 10 -0.26 2.83 7.10
N VAL A 11 -1.38 2.26 7.55
CA VAL A 11 -1.60 0.80 7.49
C VAL A 11 -1.57 0.30 6.04
N SER A 12 -2.18 1.04 5.13
CA SER A 12 -2.23 0.65 3.71
C SER A 12 -0.87 0.70 3.05
N LEU A 13 -0.05 1.71 3.35
CA LEU A 13 1.32 1.80 2.85
C LEU A 13 2.20 0.67 3.40
N LEU A 14 2.06 0.31 4.68
CA LEU A 14 2.78 -0.82 5.27
C LEU A 14 2.40 -2.15 4.61
N ILE A 15 1.10 -2.37 4.36
CA ILE A 15 0.62 -3.55 3.63
C ILE A 15 1.15 -3.56 2.20
N GLY A 16 1.11 -2.42 1.49
CA GLY A 16 1.62 -2.29 0.14
C GLY A 16 3.11 -2.63 0.03
N PHE A 17 3.92 -2.16 0.99
CA PHE A 17 5.34 -2.50 1.07
C PHE A 17 5.57 -3.98 1.39
N GLY A 18 4.87 -4.52 2.39
CA GLY A 18 4.96 -5.94 2.75
C GLY A 18 4.58 -6.88 1.61
N LEU A 19 3.53 -6.55 0.86
CA LEU A 19 3.14 -7.29 -0.35
C LEU A 19 4.18 -7.17 -1.46
N THR A 20 4.80 -6.01 -1.62
CA THR A 20 5.88 -5.84 -2.60
C THR A 20 7.07 -6.74 -2.27
N ILE A 21 7.47 -6.82 -1.00
CA ILE A 21 8.51 -7.77 -0.55
C ILE A 21 8.12 -9.20 -0.89
N LEU A 22 6.89 -9.60 -0.55
CA LEU A 22 6.39 -10.94 -0.84
C LEU A 22 6.41 -11.24 -2.36
N ILE A 23 5.98 -10.30 -3.20
CA ILE A 23 6.01 -10.44 -4.65
C ILE A 23 7.44 -10.61 -5.14
N THR A 24 8.39 -9.77 -4.68
CA THR A 24 9.80 -9.89 -5.08
C THR A 24 10.39 -11.25 -4.69
N PHE A 25 10.05 -11.75 -3.50
CA PHE A 25 10.46 -13.08 -3.06
C PHE A 25 9.87 -14.19 -3.94
N LEU A 26 8.58 -14.10 -4.30
CA LEU A 26 7.88 -15.10 -5.11
C LEU A 26 8.37 -15.17 -6.57
N ILE A 27 8.84 -14.05 -7.13
CA ILE A 27 9.42 -14.02 -8.48
C ILE A 27 10.92 -14.35 -8.49
N GLY A 28 11.51 -14.67 -7.33
CA GLY A 28 12.90 -15.09 -7.22
C GLY A 28 13.92 -13.97 -7.40
N THR A 29 13.56 -12.73 -7.05
CA THR A 29 14.45 -11.56 -7.11
C THR A 29 14.61 -10.91 -5.74
N THR A 30 15.56 -9.97 -5.62
CA THR A 30 15.74 -9.13 -4.43
C THR A 30 15.16 -7.74 -4.64
N LEU A 31 14.94 -6.97 -3.56
CA LEU A 31 14.54 -5.56 -3.68
C LEU A 31 15.61 -4.71 -4.40
N GLU A 32 16.88 -5.07 -4.27
CA GLU A 32 18.00 -4.38 -4.94
C GLU A 32 17.95 -4.59 -6.45
N GLU A 33 17.72 -5.83 -6.90
CA GLU A 33 17.56 -6.19 -8.31
C GLU A 33 16.24 -5.66 -8.90
N TYR A 34 15.16 -5.73 -8.13
CA TYR A 34 13.85 -5.20 -8.52
C TYR A 34 13.91 -3.68 -8.72
N GLY A 35 14.78 -3.00 -7.97
CA GLY A 35 15.09 -1.59 -8.10
C GLY A 35 14.23 -0.70 -7.20
N PRO A 36 14.79 0.39 -6.65
CA PRO A 36 14.10 1.23 -5.67
C PRO A 36 12.90 1.97 -6.24
N ILE A 37 12.97 2.42 -7.50
CA ILE A 37 11.87 3.12 -8.18
C ILE A 37 10.69 2.17 -8.40
N TYR A 38 10.95 0.97 -8.91
CA TYR A 38 9.93 -0.06 -9.08
C TYR A 38 9.34 -0.48 -7.74
N THR A 39 10.18 -0.68 -6.71
CA THR A 39 9.72 -0.98 -5.35
C THR A 39 8.77 0.10 -4.83
N PHE A 40 9.12 1.38 -4.99
CA PHE A 40 8.29 2.50 -4.55
C PHE A 40 6.95 2.53 -5.30
N PHE A 41 6.95 2.47 -6.63
CA PHE A 41 5.71 2.54 -7.39
C PHE A 41 4.81 1.33 -7.16
N THR A 42 5.37 0.11 -7.12
CA THR A 42 4.60 -1.11 -6.84
C THR A 42 3.99 -1.06 -5.45
N SER A 43 4.78 -0.74 -4.41
CA SER A 43 4.27 -0.65 -3.03
C SER A 43 3.26 0.46 -2.86
N PHE A 44 3.47 1.62 -3.50
CA PHE A 44 2.53 2.73 -3.46
C PHE A 44 1.22 2.41 -4.17
N SER A 45 1.26 1.78 -5.36
CA SER A 45 0.06 1.38 -6.08
C SER A 45 -0.77 0.36 -5.30
N ILE A 46 -0.13 -0.66 -4.73
CA ILE A 46 -0.81 -1.64 -3.86
C ILE A 46 -1.35 -0.94 -2.61
N GLY A 47 -0.57 -0.07 -1.98
CA GLY A 47 -0.99 0.69 -0.81
C GLY A 47 -2.21 1.57 -1.08
N CYS A 48 -2.28 2.24 -2.23
CA CYS A 48 -3.46 3.00 -2.64
C CYS A 48 -4.69 2.11 -2.80
N ALA A 49 -4.54 0.95 -3.44
CA ALA A 49 -5.64 0.00 -3.61
C ALA A 49 -6.18 -0.51 -2.26
N ILE A 50 -5.27 -0.82 -1.32
CA ILE A 50 -5.63 -1.22 0.05
C ILE A 50 -6.30 -0.07 0.80
N ALA A 51 -5.84 1.17 0.64
CA ALA A 51 -6.44 2.34 1.29
C ALA A 51 -7.89 2.56 0.83
N ILE A 52 -8.14 2.44 -0.48
CA ILE A 52 -9.49 2.52 -1.06
C ILE A 52 -10.38 1.39 -0.53
N TRP A 53 -9.84 0.18 -0.41
CA TRP A 53 -10.57 -0.96 0.13
C TRP A 53 -10.89 -0.77 1.62
N LEU A 54 -9.93 -0.31 2.43
CA LEU A 54 -10.11 -0.05 3.86
C LEU A 54 -11.04 1.13 4.13
N ASP A 55 -11.10 2.14 3.25
CA ASP A 55 -12.03 3.28 3.37
C ASP A 55 -13.48 2.82 3.47
N LYS A 56 -13.84 1.73 2.78
CA LYS A 56 -15.18 1.10 2.84
C LYS A 56 -15.56 0.65 4.26
N PHE A 57 -14.59 0.23 5.07
CA PHE A 57 -14.82 -0.30 6.42
C PHE A 57 -14.55 0.76 7.49
N ALA A 58 -13.56 1.62 7.29
CA ALA A 58 -13.15 2.63 8.25
C ALA A 58 -14.11 3.83 8.30
N GLY A 59 -14.99 3.98 7.30
CA GLY A 59 -15.93 5.09 7.20
C GLY A 59 -15.20 6.43 7.15
N THR A 60 -14.05 6.47 6.48
CA THR A 60 -13.18 7.65 6.43
C THR A 60 -13.64 8.69 5.41
N GLU A 61 -14.61 8.33 4.55
CA GLU A 61 -15.14 9.16 3.45
C GLU A 61 -13.98 9.79 2.67
N MET A 62 -12.97 8.97 2.35
CA MET A 62 -11.73 9.41 1.72
C MET A 62 -11.94 9.62 0.22
N LEU A 63 -12.81 8.79 -0.38
CA LEU A 63 -13.33 9.00 -1.74
C LEU A 63 -14.65 9.80 -1.72
N PRO A 64 -14.91 10.62 -2.75
CA PRO A 64 -16.21 11.24 -2.96
C PRO A 64 -17.29 10.18 -3.19
N LYS A 65 -18.54 10.52 -2.85
CA LYS A 65 -19.73 9.65 -3.02
C LYS A 65 -20.16 9.55 -4.47
#